data_AF-A0A937PYW8-F1
#
_entry.id   AF-A0A937PYW8-F1
#
_cell.length_a   1.000
_cell.length_b   1.000
_cell.length_c   1.000
_cell.angle_alpha   90.00
_cell.angle_beta   90.00
_cell.angle_gamma   90.00
#
_symmetry.space_group_name_H-M   'P 1'
#
loop_
_entity.id
_entity.type
_entity.pdbx_description
1 polymer ?
#
loop_
_entity_poly.entity_id
_entity_poly.type
_entity_poly.pdbx_seq_one_letter_code
_entity_poly.pdbx_strand_id
1 'polypeptide(L)'
;MTQDQIENLLKQADRTAGPPAPVSVNLSALRRRASRRRAIATAASLAAAAVLIAAIGILSRTTETQKTHQPQQRIAKIEDQIKHLQATTDAALKLIGEVLEDDRKQRRLGALHAQLESIPDPLEEIRKDVDKTAFNLVYQADRLYYELNLTGSAVDAYKQVITLFPKNQWADVARERLADIERSRLKKPNSKGDLKWKLQNAPPYC
;
A
#
# COMPACT_ATOMS: atom_id res chain seq x y z
N MET A 1 7.32 -3.65 -37.81
CA MET A 1 6.45 -4.20 -36.76
C MET A 1 5.99 -3.02 -35.92
N THR A 2 4.70 -2.70 -35.91
CA THR A 2 4.18 -1.47 -35.30
C THR A 2 3.84 -1.69 -33.83
N GLN A 3 3.94 -0.63 -33.01
CA GLN A 3 3.69 -0.68 -31.57
C GLN A 3 2.29 -1.26 -31.24
N ASP A 4 1.31 -1.00 -32.11
CA ASP A 4 -0.05 -1.53 -31.99
C ASP A 4 -0.13 -3.06 -32.14
N GLN A 5 0.77 -3.66 -32.93
CA GLN A 5 0.83 -5.13 -33.07
C GLN A 5 1.35 -5.78 -31.79
N ILE A 6 2.31 -5.14 -31.10
CA ILE A 6 2.85 -5.64 -29.84
C ILE A 6 1.79 -5.53 -28.74
N GLU A 7 1.06 -4.41 -28.69
CA GLU A 7 -0.01 -4.21 -27.72
C GLU A 7 -1.16 -5.23 -27.89
N ASN A 8 -1.53 -5.54 -29.14
CA ASN A 8 -2.55 -6.54 -29.41
C ASN A 8 -2.09 -7.95 -29.02
N LEU A 9 -0.82 -8.30 -29.27
CA LEU A 9 -0.28 -9.59 -28.87
C LEU A 9 -0.25 -9.75 -27.33
N LEU A 10 0.07 -8.69 -26.60
CA LEU A 10 0.06 -8.71 -25.13
C LEU A 10 -1.37 -8.83 -24.57
N LYS A 11 -2.32 -8.06 -25.11
CA LYS A 11 -3.74 -8.15 -24.70
C LYS A 11 -4.34 -9.52 -25.00
N GLN A 12 -3.92 -10.17 -26.09
CA GLN A 12 -4.38 -11.50 -26.45
C GLN A 12 -3.77 -12.59 -25.56
N ALA A 13 -2.50 -12.44 -25.17
CA ALA A 13 -1.83 -13.34 -24.23
C ALA A 13 -2.49 -13.30 -22.84
N ASP A 14 -2.82 -12.12 -22.32
CA ASP A 14 -3.48 -11.97 -21.01
C ASP A 14 -4.89 -12.59 -20.99
N ARG A 15 -5.65 -12.49 -22.09
CA ARG A 15 -6.97 -13.14 -22.20
C ARG A 15 -6.88 -14.66 -22.21
N THR A 16 -5.80 -15.23 -22.74
CA THR A 16 -5.58 -16.68 -22.73
C THR A 16 -5.03 -17.21 -21.41
N ALA A 17 -4.42 -16.36 -20.58
CA ALA A 17 -3.78 -16.80 -19.34
C ALA A 17 -4.78 -17.23 -18.25
N GLY A 18 -6.03 -16.77 -18.31
CA GLY A 18 -7.06 -17.08 -17.31
C GLY A 18 -6.71 -16.59 -15.90
N PRO A 19 -7.67 -16.56 -14.96
CA PRO A 19 -7.36 -16.25 -13.57
C PRO A 19 -6.45 -17.37 -13.00
N PRO A 20 -5.36 -17.03 -12.30
CA PRO A 20 -4.49 -18.04 -11.71
C PRO A 20 -5.28 -18.87 -10.71
N ALA A 21 -5.22 -20.20 -10.87
CA ALA A 21 -5.77 -21.12 -9.89
C ALA A 21 -5.16 -20.80 -8.51
N PRO A 22 -5.94 -20.86 -7.41
CA PRO A 22 -5.43 -20.63 -6.07
C PRO A 22 -4.37 -21.69 -5.74
N VAL A 23 -3.10 -21.32 -5.89
CA VAL A 23 -1.96 -22.17 -5.54
C VAL A 23 -1.79 -22.09 -4.02
N SER A 24 -2.30 -23.08 -3.30
CA SER A 24 -1.96 -23.29 -1.90
C SER A 24 -0.51 -23.76 -1.81
N VAL A 25 0.43 -22.81 -1.84
CA VAL A 25 1.85 -23.11 -1.70
C VAL A 25 2.10 -23.52 -0.25
N ASN A 26 2.28 -24.82 -0.04
CA ASN A 26 2.68 -25.36 1.26
C ASN A 26 4.15 -25.01 1.52
N LEU A 27 4.39 -23.82 2.10
CA LEU A 27 5.71 -23.25 2.39
C LEU A 27 6.61 -24.18 3.23
N SER A 28 6.00 -25.09 4.00
CA SER A 28 6.73 -26.09 4.79
C SER A 28 7.46 -27.14 3.93
N ALA A 29 6.89 -27.51 2.78
CA ALA A 29 7.50 -28.48 1.86
C ALA A 29 8.68 -27.88 1.08
N LEU A 30 8.61 -26.59 0.74
CA LEU A 30 9.70 -25.85 0.08
C LEU A 30 10.92 -25.70 1.00
N ARG A 31 10.71 -25.47 2.31
CA ARG A 31 11.81 -25.36 3.29
C ARG A 31 12.59 -26.67 3.43
N ARG A 32 11.94 -27.83 3.41
CA ARG A 32 12.59 -29.15 3.47
C ARG A 32 13.40 -29.50 2.22
N ARG A 33 13.02 -28.99 1.04
CA ARG A 33 13.74 -29.26 -0.22
C ARG A 33 14.99 -28.38 -0.38
N ALA A 34 14.94 -27.15 0.13
CA ALA A 34 16.09 -26.24 0.14
C ALA A 34 17.20 -26.69 1.10
N SER A 35 16.86 -27.24 2.27
CA SER A 35 17.87 -27.75 3.22
C SER A 35 18.60 -29.00 2.71
N ARG A 36 17.89 -29.92 2.02
CA ARG A 36 18.54 -31.10 1.41
C ARG A 36 19.51 -30.74 0.29
N ARG A 37 19.20 -29.72 -0.53
CA ARG A 37 20.12 -29.27 -1.60
C ARG A 37 21.40 -28.64 -1.03
N ARG A 38 21.33 -27.92 0.08
CA ARG A 38 22.52 -27.38 0.76
C ARG A 38 23.43 -28.48 1.30
N ALA A 39 22.86 -29.55 1.88
CA ALA A 39 23.65 -30.67 2.40
C ALA A 39 24.39 -31.47 1.29
N ILE A 40 23.80 -31.59 0.09
CA ILE A 40 24.41 -32.31 -1.03
C ILE A 40 25.49 -31.45 -1.72
N ALA A 41 25.29 -30.13 -1.83
CA ALA A 41 26.28 -29.22 -2.42
C ALA A 41 27.57 -29.09 -1.57
N THR A 42 27.47 -29.23 -0.25
CA THR A 42 28.64 -29.22 0.64
C THR A 42 29.44 -30.53 0.62
N ALA A 43 28.81 -31.67 0.29
CA ALA A 43 29.52 -32.95 0.19
C ALA A 43 30.32 -33.08 -1.11
N ALA A 44 29.82 -32.53 -2.22
CA ALA A 44 30.49 -32.60 -3.53
C ALA A 44 31.76 -31.72 -3.60
N SER A 45 31.83 -30.62 -2.84
CA SER A 45 32.97 -29.69 -2.86
C SER A 45 34.20 -30.18 -2.10
N LEU A 46 34.04 -31.09 -1.13
CA LEU A 46 35.17 -31.66 -0.38
C LEU A 46 35.90 -32.78 -1.14
N ALA A 47 35.19 -33.57 -1.95
CA ALA A 47 35.80 -34.65 -2.73
C ALA A 47 36.68 -34.13 -3.88
N ALA A 48 36.27 -33.04 -4.55
CA ALA A 48 37.04 -32.44 -5.65
C ALA A 48 38.35 -31.79 -5.17
N ALA A 49 38.37 -31.19 -3.97
CA ALA A 49 39.56 -30.60 -3.39
C ALA A 49 40.63 -31.65 -3.04
N ALA A 50 40.22 -32.81 -2.53
CA ALA A 50 41.15 -33.89 -2.17
C ALA A 50 41.86 -34.50 -3.40
N VAL A 51 41.15 -34.64 -4.53
CA VAL A 51 41.74 -35.15 -5.78
C VAL A 51 42.75 -34.16 -6.38
N LEU A 52 42.48 -32.86 -6.29
CA LEU A 52 43.43 -31.82 -6.73
C LEU A 52 44.72 -31.82 -5.87
N ILE A 53 44.62 -31.97 -4.55
CA ILE A 53 45.79 -32.02 -3.66
C ILE A 53 46.64 -33.27 -3.95
N ALA A 54 46.02 -34.43 -4.19
CA ALA A 54 46.74 -35.66 -4.52
C ALA A 54 47.44 -35.58 -5.90
N ALA A 55 46.78 -35.00 -6.91
CA ALA A 55 47.36 -34.84 -8.25
C ALA A 55 48.56 -33.86 -8.26
N ILE A 56 48.49 -32.77 -7.49
CA ILE A 56 49.59 -31.80 -7.35
C ILE A 56 50.78 -32.43 -6.60
N GLY A 57 50.52 -33.27 -5.59
CA GLY A 57 51.55 -33.99 -4.84
C GLY A 57 52.34 -34.99 -5.68
N ILE A 58 51.68 -35.67 -6.62
CA ILE A 58 52.32 -36.65 -7.53
C ILE A 58 53.12 -35.93 -8.63
N LEU A 59 52.61 -34.83 -9.19
CA LEU A 59 53.35 -34.04 -10.20
C LEU A 59 54.60 -33.35 -9.64
N SER A 60 54.59 -32.97 -8.36
CA SER A 60 55.73 -32.27 -7.74
C SER A 60 56.95 -33.17 -7.55
N ARG A 61 56.77 -34.50 -7.49
CA ARG A 61 57.86 -35.46 -7.30
C ARG A 61 58.59 -35.85 -8.58
N THR A 62 58.04 -35.59 -9.77
CA THR A 62 58.66 -35.96 -11.04
C THR A 62 59.42 -34.82 -11.71
N THR A 63 59.30 -33.58 -11.23
CA THR A 63 59.97 -32.41 -11.83
C THR A 63 61.31 -32.03 -11.18
N GLU A 64 61.77 -32.79 -10.19
CA GLU A 64 63.01 -32.51 -9.47
C GLU A 64 64.24 -33.11 -10.18
N THR A 65 64.45 -32.75 -11.46
CA THR A 65 65.71 -33.04 -12.17
C THR A 65 65.86 -32.18 -13.43
N GLN A 66 65.82 -30.85 -13.33
CA GLN A 66 66.43 -30.03 -14.39
C GLN A 66 66.79 -28.59 -13.96
N LYS A 67 68.10 -28.37 -13.88
CA LYS A 67 68.84 -27.11 -14.10
C LYS A 67 68.54 -25.93 -13.18
N THR A 68 69.31 -25.91 -12.10
CA THR A 68 69.96 -24.74 -11.52
C THR A 68 70.43 -23.74 -12.58
N HIS A 69 69.68 -22.65 -12.76
CA HIS A 69 70.13 -21.26 -12.97
C HIS A 69 68.93 -20.39 -13.37
N GLN A 70 68.21 -19.85 -12.37
CA GLN A 70 67.52 -18.53 -12.36
C GLN A 70 66.48 -18.43 -11.20
N PRO A 71 66.87 -18.68 -9.94
CA PRO A 71 65.96 -18.45 -8.80
C PRO A 71 65.50 -16.99 -8.73
N GLN A 72 66.35 -16.03 -9.10
CA GLN A 72 66.04 -14.60 -9.05
C GLN A 72 64.94 -14.15 -10.02
N GLN A 73 64.88 -14.72 -11.23
CA GLN A 73 63.84 -14.33 -12.20
C GLN A 73 62.45 -14.84 -11.81
N ARG A 74 62.38 -16.02 -11.16
CA ARG A 74 61.11 -16.54 -10.64
C ARG A 74 60.59 -15.70 -9.47
N ILE A 75 61.49 -15.24 -8.60
CA ILE A 75 61.15 -14.34 -7.49
C ILE A 75 60.58 -13.03 -8.02
N ALA A 76 61.24 -12.39 -8.97
CA ALA A 76 60.74 -11.16 -9.59
C ALA A 76 59.35 -11.34 -10.23
N LYS A 77 59.13 -12.45 -10.96
CA LYS A 77 57.82 -12.76 -11.55
C LYS A 77 56.73 -12.96 -10.50
N ILE A 78 57.04 -13.62 -9.40
CA ILE A 78 56.08 -13.84 -8.31
C ILE A 78 55.77 -12.52 -7.59
N GLU A 79 56.77 -11.67 -7.35
CA GLU A 79 56.57 -10.34 -6.78
C GLU A 79 55.64 -9.48 -7.64
N ASP A 80 55.84 -9.50 -8.97
CA ASP A 80 54.96 -8.79 -9.90
C ASP A 80 53.54 -9.36 -9.91
N GLN A 81 53.40 -10.69 -9.81
CA GLN A 81 52.10 -11.34 -9.69
C GLN A 81 51.39 -10.97 -8.38
N ILE A 82 52.11 -10.91 -7.26
CA ILE A 82 51.56 -10.50 -5.96
C ILE A 82 51.11 -9.04 -6.02
N LYS A 83 51.93 -8.14 -6.57
CA LYS A 83 51.56 -6.73 -6.75
C LYS A 83 50.33 -6.58 -7.63
N HIS A 84 50.24 -7.34 -8.72
CA HIS A 84 49.08 -7.33 -9.60
C HIS A 84 47.82 -7.85 -8.89
N LEU A 85 47.91 -8.99 -8.21
CA LEU A 85 46.83 -9.56 -7.41
C LEU A 85 46.36 -8.59 -6.32
N GLN A 86 47.29 -7.93 -5.63
CA GLN A 86 46.98 -6.93 -4.62
C GLN A 86 46.25 -5.74 -5.23
N ALA A 87 46.74 -5.17 -6.33
CA ALA A 87 46.07 -4.08 -7.03
C ALA A 87 44.66 -4.46 -7.52
N THR A 88 44.48 -5.68 -8.04
CA THR A 88 43.14 -6.15 -8.43
C THR A 88 42.21 -6.33 -7.25
N THR A 89 42.73 -6.76 -6.09
CA THR A 89 41.95 -6.94 -4.86
C THR A 89 41.53 -5.58 -4.31
N ASP A 90 42.43 -4.61 -4.27
CA ASP A 90 42.15 -3.25 -3.80
C ASP A 90 41.10 -2.55 -4.69
N ALA A 91 41.20 -2.72 -6.01
CA ALA A 91 40.19 -2.22 -6.95
C ALA A 91 38.83 -2.88 -6.74
N ALA A 92 38.78 -4.19 -6.52
CA ALA A 92 37.55 -4.92 -6.25
C ALA A 92 36.91 -4.49 -4.92
N LEU A 93 37.70 -4.32 -3.86
CA LEU A 93 37.22 -3.85 -2.56
C LEU A 93 36.66 -2.43 -2.64
N LYS A 94 37.31 -1.54 -3.42
CA LYS A 94 36.81 -0.19 -3.66
C LYS A 94 35.44 -0.21 -4.36
N LEU A 95 35.29 -1.02 -5.41
CA LEU A 95 34.02 -1.18 -6.11
C LEU A 95 32.91 -1.74 -5.20
N ILE A 96 33.24 -2.74 -4.37
CA ILE A 96 32.28 -3.28 -3.39
C ILE A 96 31.85 -2.18 -2.42
N GLY A 97 32.78 -1.34 -1.94
CA GLY A 97 32.48 -0.19 -1.09
C GLY A 97 31.48 0.77 -1.73
N GLU A 98 31.75 1.18 -2.97
CA GLU A 98 30.87 2.09 -3.73
C GLU A 98 29.47 1.50 -3.94
N VAL A 99 29.37 0.23 -4.34
CA VAL A 99 28.08 -0.47 -4.53
C VAL A 99 27.29 -0.56 -3.22
N LEU A 100 27.96 -0.85 -2.09
CA LEU A 100 27.31 -0.93 -0.79
C LEU A 100 26.81 0.44 -0.30
N GLU A 101 27.55 1.52 -0.60
CA GLU A 101 27.09 2.88 -0.28
C GLU A 101 25.86 3.27 -1.10
N ASP A 102 25.85 2.95 -2.38
CA ASP A 102 24.71 3.24 -3.24
C ASP A 102 23.47 2.43 -2.84
N ASP A 103 23.61 1.14 -2.53
CA ASP A 103 22.50 0.34 -1.99
C ASP A 103 21.94 0.95 -0.69
N ARG A 104 22.81 1.42 0.21
CA ARG A 104 22.38 2.13 1.43
C ARG A 104 21.61 3.42 1.12
N LYS A 105 22.07 4.23 0.17
CA LYS A 105 21.36 5.44 -0.27
C LYS A 105 19.99 5.08 -0.84
N GLN A 106 19.93 4.06 -1.68
CA GLN A 106 18.71 3.63 -2.35
C GLN A 106 17.68 3.09 -1.36
N ARG A 107 18.11 2.33 -0.34
CA ARG A 107 17.25 1.92 0.78
C ARG A 107 16.72 3.10 1.58
N ARG A 108 17.56 4.12 1.85
CA ARG A 108 17.11 5.34 2.55
C ARG A 108 16.08 6.10 1.73
N LEU A 109 16.29 6.24 0.43
CA LEU A 109 15.32 6.86 -0.47
C LEU A 109 14.01 6.08 -0.52
N GLY A 110 14.08 4.75 -0.62
CA GLY A 110 12.90 3.89 -0.57
C GLY A 110 12.13 4.04 0.75
N ALA A 111 12.83 4.09 1.89
CA ALA A 111 12.20 4.30 3.20
C ALA A 111 11.53 5.68 3.31
N LEU A 112 12.17 6.74 2.81
CA LEU A 112 11.58 8.08 2.78
C LEU A 112 10.36 8.14 1.86
N HIS A 113 10.42 7.49 0.70
CA HIS A 113 9.29 7.43 -0.22
C HIS A 113 8.09 6.71 0.42
N ALA A 114 8.32 5.57 1.06
CA ALA A 114 7.29 4.85 1.81
C ALA A 114 6.70 5.69 2.96
N GLN A 115 7.52 6.49 3.66
CA GLN A 115 7.02 7.41 4.67
C GLN A 115 6.13 8.50 4.06
N LEU A 116 6.52 9.07 2.92
CA LEU A 116 5.72 10.07 2.22
C LEU A 116 4.39 9.50 1.72
N GLU A 117 4.40 8.28 1.16
CA GLU A 117 3.18 7.58 0.74
C GLU A 117 2.27 7.21 1.91
N SER A 118 2.82 7.04 3.11
CA SER A 118 2.03 6.74 4.30
C SER A 118 1.28 7.94 4.87
N ILE A 119 1.67 9.17 4.48
CA ILE A 119 1.00 10.38 4.95
C ILE A 119 -0.31 10.52 4.16
N PRO A 120 -1.48 10.45 4.83
CA PRO A 120 -2.75 10.64 4.17
C PRO A 120 -2.84 12.04 3.55
N ASP A 121 -3.55 12.17 2.43
CA ASP A 121 -3.76 13.46 1.80
C ASP A 121 -4.53 14.39 2.77
N PRO A 122 -3.93 15.50 3.21
CA PRO A 122 -4.57 16.40 4.17
C PRO A 122 -5.89 16.96 3.64
N LEU A 123 -6.06 17.07 2.31
CA LEU A 123 -7.31 17.52 1.72
C LEU A 123 -8.43 16.50 1.89
N GLU A 124 -8.10 15.20 1.84
CA GLU A 124 -9.07 14.13 2.08
C GLU A 124 -9.48 14.06 3.55
N GLU A 125 -8.57 14.32 4.49
CA GLU A 125 -8.90 14.41 5.91
C GLU A 125 -9.86 15.58 6.19
N ILE A 126 -9.56 16.77 5.64
CA ILE A 126 -10.44 17.94 5.76
C ILE A 126 -11.82 17.66 5.17
N ARG A 127 -11.89 16.99 4.01
CA ARG A 127 -13.18 16.60 3.40
C ARG A 127 -13.99 15.68 4.33
N LYS A 128 -13.35 14.68 4.92
CA LYS A 128 -14.01 13.78 5.89
C LYS A 128 -14.53 14.52 7.11
N ASP A 129 -13.76 15.47 7.65
CA ASP A 129 -14.18 16.25 8.81
C ASP A 129 -15.34 17.19 8.49
N VAL A 130 -15.33 17.80 7.30
CA VAL A 130 -16.46 18.59 6.79
C VAL A 130 -17.72 17.73 6.65
N ASP A 131 -17.60 16.53 6.07
CA ASP A 131 -18.72 15.60 5.92
C ASP A 131 -19.30 15.17 7.26
N LYS A 132 -18.43 14.80 8.22
CA LYS A 132 -18.83 14.42 9.57
C LYS A 132 -19.53 15.56 10.30
N THR A 133 -19.03 16.79 10.13
CA THR A 133 -19.63 17.97 10.76
C THR A 133 -21.01 18.27 10.19
N ALA A 134 -21.15 18.24 8.87
CA ALA A 134 -22.45 18.44 8.20
C ALA A 134 -23.45 17.35 8.62
N PHE A 135 -23.03 16.09 8.69
CA PHE A 135 -23.84 14.99 9.20
C PHE A 135 -24.37 15.25 10.61
N ASN A 136 -23.49 15.60 11.55
CA ASN A 136 -23.88 15.82 12.95
C ASN A 136 -24.92 16.93 13.10
N LEU A 137 -24.83 17.99 12.30
CA LEU A 137 -25.79 19.09 12.31
C LEU A 137 -27.15 18.67 11.75
N VAL A 138 -27.18 17.89 10.66
CA VAL A 138 -28.42 17.31 10.13
C VAL A 138 -29.05 16.39 11.17
N TYR A 139 -28.26 15.51 11.79
CA TYR A 139 -28.74 14.62 12.84
C TYR A 139 -29.33 15.39 14.03
N GLN A 140 -28.71 16.49 14.46
CA GLN A 140 -29.25 17.35 15.50
C GLN A 140 -30.59 17.99 15.08
N ALA A 141 -30.70 18.44 13.83
CA ALA A 141 -31.94 18.97 13.28
C ALA A 141 -33.05 17.91 13.21
N ASP A 142 -32.72 16.68 12.83
CA ASP A 142 -33.65 15.53 12.86
C ASP A 142 -34.16 15.28 14.28
N ARG A 143 -33.28 15.28 15.29
CA ARG A 143 -33.69 15.13 16.70
C ARG A 143 -34.62 16.25 17.16
N LEU A 144 -34.29 17.51 16.83
CA LEU A 144 -35.15 18.66 17.15
C LEU A 144 -36.55 18.48 16.55
N TYR A 145 -36.64 17.94 15.33
CA TYR A 145 -37.91 17.74 14.65
C TYR A 145 -38.71 16.55 15.18
N TYR A 146 -38.11 15.35 15.20
CA TYR A 146 -38.82 14.10 15.49
C TYR A 146 -38.93 13.78 16.97
N GLU A 147 -37.91 14.07 17.77
CA GLU A 147 -37.89 13.74 19.20
C GLU A 147 -38.48 14.87 20.04
N LEU A 148 -38.11 16.11 19.73
CA LEU A 148 -38.44 17.27 20.57
C LEU A 148 -39.64 18.07 20.05
N ASN A 149 -40.15 17.76 18.86
CA ASN A 149 -41.25 18.48 18.20
C ASN A 149 -41.01 20.00 18.05
N LEU A 150 -39.74 20.42 18.05
CA LEU A 150 -39.32 21.82 17.90
C LEU A 150 -39.14 22.17 16.42
N THR A 151 -40.24 22.21 15.68
CA THR A 151 -40.21 22.36 14.21
C THR A 151 -39.53 23.66 13.75
N GLY A 152 -39.70 24.77 14.46
CA GLY A 152 -39.03 26.04 14.10
C GLY A 152 -37.51 25.92 14.17
N SER A 153 -37.00 25.46 15.32
CA SER A 153 -35.57 25.25 15.55
C SER A 153 -34.96 24.22 14.59
N ALA A 154 -35.68 23.16 14.26
CA ALA A 154 -35.23 22.19 13.27
C ALA A 154 -35.08 22.81 11.87
N VAL A 155 -36.05 23.63 11.43
CA VAL A 155 -36.00 24.33 10.15
C VAL A 155 -34.79 25.28 10.08
N ASP A 156 -34.52 26.02 11.15
CA ASP A 156 -33.37 26.92 11.20
C ASP A 156 -32.04 26.15 11.17
N ALA A 157 -31.95 25.03 11.88
CA ALA A 157 -30.78 24.15 11.85
C ALA A 157 -30.54 23.56 10.45
N TYR A 158 -31.57 23.08 9.74
CA TYR A 158 -31.42 22.61 8.36
C TYR A 158 -30.94 23.72 7.41
N LYS A 159 -31.48 24.94 7.54
CA LYS A 159 -31.03 26.09 6.75
C LYS A 159 -29.57 26.43 7.04
N GLN A 160 -29.14 26.30 8.29
CA GLN A 160 -27.75 26.51 8.67
C GLN A 160 -26.82 25.49 7.97
N VAL A 161 -27.20 24.21 7.91
CA VAL A 161 -26.43 23.19 7.17
C VAL A 161 -26.30 23.57 5.70
N ILE A 162 -27.39 23.97 5.06
CA ILE A 162 -27.39 24.36 3.63
C ILE A 162 -26.49 25.58 3.39
N THR A 163 -26.47 26.52 4.33
CA THR A 163 -25.67 27.74 4.23
C THR A 163 -24.18 27.46 4.43
N LEU A 164 -23.83 26.66 5.43
CA LEU A 164 -22.44 26.35 5.76
C LEU A 164 -21.82 25.34 4.79
N PHE A 165 -22.61 24.39 4.27
CA PHE A 165 -22.13 23.26 3.47
C PHE A 165 -22.90 23.12 2.15
N PRO A 166 -22.98 24.16 1.30
CA PRO A 166 -23.94 24.21 0.19
C PRO A 166 -23.75 23.13 -0.88
N LYS A 167 -22.55 22.59 -1.03
CA LYS A 167 -22.18 21.55 -2.02
C LYS A 167 -22.03 20.16 -1.41
N ASN A 168 -22.39 19.97 -0.14
CA ASN A 168 -22.26 18.70 0.56
C ASN A 168 -23.54 17.85 0.39
N GLN A 169 -23.42 16.52 0.32
CA GLN A 169 -24.56 15.59 0.29
C GLN A 169 -25.55 15.82 1.44
N TRP A 170 -25.07 16.21 2.62
CA TRP A 170 -25.93 16.46 3.78
C TRP A 170 -26.77 17.74 3.64
N ALA A 171 -26.34 18.70 2.81
CA ALA A 171 -27.17 19.84 2.46
C ALA A 171 -28.32 19.45 1.54
N ASP A 172 -28.14 18.46 0.66
CA ASP A 172 -29.23 17.91 -0.15
C ASP A 172 -30.28 17.23 0.74
N VAL A 173 -29.83 16.42 1.70
CA VAL A 173 -30.71 15.82 2.72
C VAL A 173 -31.47 16.91 3.49
N ALA A 174 -30.79 17.98 3.93
CA ALA A 174 -31.43 19.09 4.61
C ALA A 174 -32.49 19.80 3.74
N ARG A 175 -32.24 19.98 2.43
CA ARG A 175 -33.23 20.54 1.48
C ARG A 175 -34.44 19.63 1.35
N GLU A 176 -34.23 18.32 1.23
CA GLU A 176 -35.31 17.34 1.15
C GLU A 176 -36.18 17.37 2.42
N ARG A 177 -35.55 17.37 3.60
CA ARG A 177 -36.25 17.45 4.88
C ARG A 177 -37.08 18.74 5.02
N LEU A 178 -36.55 19.88 4.59
CA LEU A 178 -37.31 21.13 4.58
C LEU A 178 -38.55 21.03 3.68
N ALA A 179 -38.42 20.43 2.50
CA ALA A 179 -39.54 20.22 1.59
C ALA A 179 -40.58 19.23 2.16
N ASP A 180 -40.16 18.20 2.90
CA ASP A 180 -41.05 17.28 3.62
C ASP A 180 -41.86 18.01 4.71
N ILE A 181 -41.19 18.85 5.49
CA ILE A 181 -41.82 19.65 6.56
C ILE A 181 -42.86 20.61 5.96
N GLU A 182 -42.52 21.29 4.87
CA GLU A 182 -43.44 22.20 4.18
C GLU A 182 -44.67 21.47 3.64
N ARG A 183 -44.48 20.33 2.96
CA ARG A 183 -45.59 19.47 2.51
C ARG A 183 -46.47 19.00 3.67
N SER A 184 -45.87 18.66 4.81
CA SER A 184 -46.60 18.20 6.00
C SER A 184 -47.43 19.33 6.64
N ARG A 185 -46.95 20.58 6.59
CA ARG A 185 -47.71 21.75 7.04
C ARG A 185 -48.93 22.01 6.15
N LEU A 186 -48.76 21.91 4.83
CA LEU A 186 -49.86 22.10 3.88
C LEU A 186 -50.94 21.01 4.01
N LYS A 187 -50.56 19.77 4.35
CA LYS A 187 -51.49 18.67 4.62
C LYS A 187 -52.27 18.80 5.94
N LYS A 188 -51.88 19.70 6.84
CA LYS A 188 -52.65 20.04 8.05
C LYS A 188 -53.36 21.41 7.89
N PRO A 189 -54.32 21.58 6.97
CA PRO A 189 -55.13 22.79 6.99
C PRO A 189 -56.10 22.68 8.18
N ASN A 190 -55.91 23.54 9.18
CA ASN A 190 -56.92 23.89 10.19
C ASN A 190 -57.71 22.75 10.87
N SER A 191 -57.10 22.03 11.82
CA SER A 191 -57.86 21.48 12.96
C SER A 191 -58.09 22.55 14.05
N LYS A 192 -58.50 23.74 13.61
CA LYS A 192 -58.94 24.89 14.42
C LYS A 192 -60.04 25.61 13.65
N GLY A 193 -61.16 24.92 13.44
CA GLY A 193 -62.35 25.45 12.75
C GLY A 193 -63.68 24.98 13.34
N ASP A 194 -63.74 23.82 13.99
CA ASP A 194 -65.03 23.16 14.32
C ASP A 194 -65.47 23.17 15.80
N LEU A 195 -64.88 24.00 16.66
CA LEU A 195 -65.36 24.16 18.05
C LEU A 195 -66.19 25.43 18.26
N LYS A 196 -66.88 25.91 17.22
CA LYS A 196 -67.75 27.10 17.35
C LYS A 196 -69.15 26.89 16.81
N TRP A 197 -69.79 25.74 17.01
CA TRP A 197 -71.25 25.66 16.92
C TRP A 197 -71.87 24.73 17.97
N LYS A 198 -72.82 25.31 18.72
CA LYS A 198 -73.81 24.73 19.65
C LYS A 198 -73.52 24.85 21.15
N LEU A 199 -73.71 26.07 21.66
CA LEU A 199 -74.27 26.31 22.98
C LEU A 199 -75.30 27.46 22.91
N GLN A 200 -76.32 27.29 22.07
CA GLN A 200 -77.57 28.05 22.15
C GLN A 200 -78.68 27.02 22.10
N ASN A 201 -79.25 26.74 23.27
CA ASN A 201 -80.58 26.19 23.55
C ASN A 201 -80.55 25.59 24.97
N ALA A 202 -80.51 26.47 25.97
CA ALA A 202 -80.98 26.13 27.31
C ALA A 202 -82.35 26.82 27.49
N PRO A 203 -83.44 26.10 27.77
CA PRO A 203 -84.75 26.70 28.00
C PRO A 203 -84.78 27.46 29.35
N PRO A 204 -85.69 28.43 29.50
CA PRO A 204 -85.80 29.24 30.71
C PRO A 204 -86.36 28.40 31.87
N TYR A 205 -85.81 28.65 33.05
CA TYR A 205 -86.30 28.12 34.32
C TYR A 205 -87.75 28.55 34.58
N CYS A 206 -88.59 27.60 34.98
CA CYS A 206 -89.75 27.79 35.84
C CYS A 206 -89.51 26.98 37.12
#